data_AF-A0A520JV44-F1
#
_entry.id   AF-A0A520JV44-F1
#
_cell.length_a   1.000
_cell.length_b   1.000
_cell.length_c   1.000
_cell.angle_alpha   90.00
_cell.angle_beta   90.00
_cell.angle_gamma   90.00
#
_symmetry.space_group_name_H-M   'P 1'
#
loop_
_entity.id
_entity.type
_entity.pdbx_description
1 polymer ?
#
loop_
_entity_poly.entity_id
_entity_poly.type
_entity_poly.pdbx_seq_one_letter_code
_entity_poly.pdbx_strand_id
1 'polypeptide(L)'
;MDAKIEMDARMEKISYTQISEISIHKLFPLFKKKKLLLIRPRKPGDGYTELGSYDWAGLVKQRALDLGWQVTDLAINAATRENVESKINEVKPTLIIHYDHGGTFTLWGQESNTLEPAIDSANVGLLANRITSTVSCKSADGLGPLAITNGATSYLGYDENHVFVIGYQDRFGGAANAANYALLECKTVEEAYQAGIDAYTDLYNDLIASGDVFAANWVLHDRDCFVMLGSNNVNACPPTLVLHCRSGLPDSMIVLECKLGLPNSVIDVCRSGLPVFSCAAGPYMFDKCGAGPMIEIIPNKIPQQFKKPLTQLLNRMKMEK
;
A
#
# COMPACT_ATOMS: atom_id res chain seq x y z
N MET A 1 -35.97 -17.02 -57.42
CA MET A 1 -34.72 -16.40 -57.89
C MET A 1 -34.92 -14.90 -57.86
N ASP A 2 -34.29 -14.06 -57.06
CA ASP A 2 -33.43 -14.21 -55.89
C ASP A 2 -33.53 -12.87 -55.16
N ALA A 3 -33.89 -12.89 -53.88
CA ALA A 3 -33.83 -11.74 -52.99
C ALA A 3 -33.48 -12.25 -51.58
N LYS A 4 -32.31 -12.90 -51.48
CA LYS A 4 -31.79 -13.48 -50.23
C LYS A 4 -30.29 -13.26 -50.05
N ILE A 5 -29.80 -12.10 -50.48
CA ILE A 5 -28.41 -11.66 -50.22
C ILE A 5 -28.43 -10.16 -49.95
N GLU A 6 -28.90 -9.73 -48.77
CA GLU A 6 -28.51 -8.44 -48.19
C GLU A 6 -28.95 -8.32 -46.72
N MET A 7 -28.36 -9.14 -45.84
CA MET A 7 -28.54 -8.95 -44.39
C MET A 7 -27.29 -9.22 -43.55
N ASP A 8 -26.10 -9.25 -44.17
CA ASP A 8 -24.84 -9.63 -43.52
C ASP A 8 -23.74 -8.54 -43.52
N ALA A 9 -24.11 -7.25 -43.55
CA ALA A 9 -23.10 -6.17 -43.55
C ALA A 9 -23.38 -5.00 -42.59
N ARG A 10 -24.12 -5.21 -41.50
CA ARG A 10 -24.34 -4.16 -40.47
C ARG A 10 -24.13 -4.61 -39.02
N MET A 11 -23.22 -5.56 -38.80
CA MET A 11 -22.52 -5.67 -37.52
C MET A 11 -21.42 -4.61 -37.49
N GLU A 12 -21.87 -3.38 -37.26
CA GLU A 12 -21.03 -2.24 -36.93
C GLU A 12 -20.09 -2.66 -35.79
N LYS A 13 -18.79 -2.54 -36.06
CA LYS A 13 -17.71 -2.73 -35.07
C LYS A 13 -18.03 -1.85 -33.86
N ILE A 14 -18.65 -2.43 -32.83
CA ILE A 14 -18.56 -1.88 -31.48
C ILE A 14 -17.09 -1.96 -31.16
N SER A 15 -16.39 -0.82 -31.23
CA SER A 15 -15.00 -0.78 -30.84
C SER A 15 -14.93 -1.21 -29.39
N TYR A 16 -14.06 -2.19 -29.10
CA TYR A 16 -13.79 -2.73 -27.76
C TYR A 16 -13.41 -1.64 -26.73
N THR A 17 -13.24 -0.40 -27.17
CA THR A 17 -12.86 0.79 -26.43
C THR A 17 -13.96 1.33 -25.50
N GLN A 18 -15.25 1.03 -25.70
CA GLN A 18 -16.31 1.62 -24.85
C GLN A 18 -16.79 0.74 -23.68
N ILE A 19 -16.50 -0.57 -23.69
CA ILE A 19 -16.88 -1.48 -22.59
C ILE A 19 -15.81 -1.48 -21.46
N SER A 20 -14.59 -0.99 -21.72
CA SER A 20 -13.49 -1.05 -20.76
C SER A 20 -13.57 -0.05 -19.60
N GLU A 21 -14.39 1.01 -19.68
CA GLU A 21 -14.40 2.06 -18.65
C GLU A 21 -15.65 2.02 -17.74
N ILE A 22 -16.77 1.48 -18.20
CA ILE A 22 -18.05 1.56 -17.49
C ILE A 22 -18.30 0.28 -16.69
N SER A 23 -17.60 0.14 -15.55
CA SER A 23 -18.12 -0.47 -14.28
C SER A 23 -17.06 -1.14 -13.41
N ILE A 24 -15.77 -1.11 -13.75
CA ILE A 24 -14.76 -1.62 -12.81
C ILE A 24 -14.79 -0.77 -11.52
N HIS A 25 -14.95 0.56 -11.62
CA HIS A 25 -15.08 1.50 -10.47
C HIS A 25 -16.24 1.21 -9.52
N LYS A 26 -17.28 0.49 -9.95
CA LYS A 26 -18.40 0.10 -9.07
C LYS A 26 -18.20 -1.28 -8.42
N LEU A 27 -17.28 -2.10 -8.94
CA LEU A 27 -16.79 -3.33 -8.28
C LEU A 27 -15.59 -3.04 -7.34
N PHE A 28 -14.96 -1.87 -7.47
CA PHE A 28 -13.83 -1.40 -6.66
C PHE A 28 -14.07 -1.07 -5.16
N PRO A 29 -15.29 -0.97 -4.58
CA PRO A 29 -15.44 -0.76 -3.13
C PRO A 29 -14.87 -1.89 -2.26
N LEU A 30 -14.57 -3.05 -2.87
CA LEU A 30 -13.97 -4.21 -2.19
C LEU A 30 -12.45 -4.11 -1.99
N PHE A 31 -11.76 -3.16 -2.63
CA PHE A 31 -10.34 -2.95 -2.40
C PHE A 31 -10.16 -2.04 -1.19
N LYS A 32 -9.67 -2.62 -0.10
CA LYS A 32 -9.28 -1.86 1.10
C LYS A 32 -8.29 -0.77 0.63
N LYS A 33 -8.56 0.50 0.95
CA LYS A 33 -7.65 1.59 0.58
C LYS A 33 -6.35 1.47 1.40
N LYS A 34 -5.22 1.80 0.76
CA LYS A 34 -3.94 1.99 1.46
C LYS A 34 -4.07 3.24 2.32
N LYS A 35 -3.74 3.15 3.62
CA LYS A 35 -3.93 4.25 4.58
C LYS A 35 -2.63 4.51 5.33
N LEU A 36 -2.13 5.72 5.18
CA LEU A 36 -0.92 6.22 5.83
C LEU A 36 -1.33 7.24 6.90
N LEU A 37 -0.75 7.11 8.09
CA LEU A 37 -0.63 8.22 9.03
C LEU A 37 0.81 8.72 9.00
N LEU A 38 0.99 10.00 8.63
CA LEU A 38 2.27 10.67 8.62
C LEU A 38 2.32 11.67 9.77
N ILE A 39 3.31 11.54 10.65
CA ILE A 39 3.53 12.42 11.80
C ILE A 39 4.84 13.17 11.54
N ARG A 40 4.76 14.50 11.44
CA ARG A 40 5.90 15.36 11.10
C ARG A 40 5.86 16.69 11.86
N PRO A 41 6.28 16.72 13.13
CA PRO A 41 6.48 17.99 13.83
C PRO A 41 7.56 18.82 13.14
N ARG A 42 7.62 20.11 13.49
CA ARG A 42 8.62 21.08 13.04
C ARG A 42 8.87 22.08 14.15
N LYS A 43 9.81 21.76 15.03
CA LYS A 43 10.16 22.61 16.18
C LYS A 43 10.85 23.89 15.69
N PRO A 44 10.26 25.08 15.92
CA PRO A 44 10.90 26.32 15.50
C PRO A 44 12.26 26.54 16.18
N GLY A 45 13.23 27.02 15.41
CA GLY A 45 14.59 27.25 15.88
C GLY A 45 15.44 25.99 16.04
N ASP A 46 14.94 24.84 15.60
CA ASP A 46 15.71 23.59 15.55
C ASP A 46 16.13 23.29 14.10
N GLY A 47 17.43 23.33 13.86
CA GLY A 47 18.00 23.17 12.53
C GLY A 47 17.80 21.78 11.93
N TYR A 48 17.63 20.74 12.75
CA TYR A 48 17.38 19.39 12.24
C TYR A 48 15.98 19.32 11.60
N THR A 49 14.98 19.89 12.28
CA THR A 49 13.61 19.92 11.77
C THR A 49 13.45 20.90 10.61
N GLU A 50 14.07 22.08 10.71
CA GLU A 50 13.82 23.18 9.77
C GLU A 50 14.57 23.05 8.45
N LEU A 51 15.73 22.37 8.43
CA LEU A 51 16.57 22.19 7.24
C LEU A 51 16.47 20.80 6.62
N GLY A 52 15.89 19.82 7.32
CA GLY A 52 15.93 18.43 6.91
C GLY A 52 14.61 17.71 7.08
N SER A 53 14.39 17.13 8.26
CA SER A 53 13.39 16.08 8.50
C SER A 53 11.98 16.45 8.04
N TYR A 54 11.56 17.71 8.23
CA TYR A 54 10.23 18.17 7.87
C TYR A 54 9.98 18.20 6.36
N ASP A 55 10.97 18.62 5.58
CA ASP A 55 10.87 18.68 4.12
C ASP A 55 10.98 17.28 3.52
N TRP A 56 11.83 16.42 4.08
CA TRP A 56 11.92 15.00 3.70
C TRP A 56 10.58 14.28 3.91
N ALA A 57 9.90 14.56 5.03
CA ALA A 57 8.55 14.06 5.29
C ALA A 57 7.53 14.57 4.26
N GLY A 58 7.68 15.84 3.82
CA GLY A 58 6.88 16.42 2.75
C GLY A 58 7.02 15.65 1.43
N LEU A 59 8.22 15.20 1.09
CA LEU A 59 8.46 14.36 -0.10
C LEU A 59 7.81 12.97 0.04
N VAL A 60 7.83 12.36 1.23
CA VAL A 60 7.10 11.10 1.50
C VAL A 60 5.60 11.27 1.38
N LYS A 61 5.04 12.38 1.88
CA LYS A 61 3.63 12.71 1.68
C LYS A 61 3.29 12.77 0.19
N GLN A 62 4.07 13.50 -0.60
CA GLN A 62 3.81 13.64 -2.03
C GLN A 62 3.88 12.29 -2.73
N ARG A 63 4.92 11.49 -2.47
CA ARG A 63 5.07 10.14 -3.03
C ARG A 63 3.89 9.24 -2.67
N ALA A 64 3.39 9.31 -1.44
CA ALA A 64 2.23 8.52 -1.00
C ALA A 64 0.97 8.92 -1.78
N LEU A 65 0.72 10.23 -1.96
CA LEU A 65 -0.40 10.73 -2.74
C LEU A 65 -0.31 10.28 -4.21
N ASP A 66 0.86 10.37 -4.82
CA ASP A 66 1.10 9.93 -6.21
C ASP A 66 0.85 8.42 -6.40
N LEU A 67 1.10 7.62 -5.36
CA LEU A 67 0.86 6.17 -5.33
C LEU A 67 -0.57 5.79 -4.89
N GLY A 68 -1.46 6.78 -4.77
CA GLY A 68 -2.89 6.59 -4.46
C GLY A 68 -3.19 6.24 -3.00
N TRP A 69 -2.29 6.57 -2.06
CA TRP A 69 -2.55 6.39 -0.64
C TRP A 69 -3.55 7.42 -0.11
N GLN A 70 -4.40 6.98 0.81
CA GLN A 70 -5.13 7.89 1.68
C GLN A 70 -4.20 8.34 2.81
N VAL A 71 -3.70 9.58 2.73
CA VAL A 71 -2.76 10.15 3.69
C VAL A 71 -3.50 10.97 4.75
N THR A 72 -3.30 10.63 6.02
CA THR A 72 -3.63 11.49 7.16
C THR A 72 -2.33 12.14 7.61
N ASP A 73 -2.21 13.45 7.39
CA ASP A 73 -0.98 14.21 7.63
C ASP A 73 -1.13 15.06 8.90
N LEU A 74 -0.39 14.70 9.95
CA LEU A 74 -0.30 15.44 11.20
C LEU A 74 1.02 16.21 11.22
N ALA A 75 0.97 17.46 10.77
CA ALA A 75 2.13 18.33 10.64
C ALA A 75 2.15 19.43 11.70
N ILE A 76 3.35 19.79 12.17
CA ILE A 76 3.55 20.92 13.10
C ILE A 76 2.62 20.75 14.32
N ASN A 77 1.79 21.74 14.64
CA ASN A 77 0.88 21.75 15.79
C ASN A 77 -0.34 20.83 15.61
N ALA A 78 -0.47 20.13 14.48
CA ALA A 78 -1.42 19.03 14.34
C ALA A 78 -0.85 17.70 14.87
N ALA A 79 0.47 17.58 15.02
CA ALA A 79 1.15 16.39 15.55
C ALA A 79 1.06 16.30 17.08
N THR A 80 -0.08 16.64 17.67
CA THR A 80 -0.29 16.49 19.12
C THR A 80 -0.57 15.03 19.47
N ARG A 81 -0.33 14.65 20.73
CA ARG A 81 -0.71 13.33 21.25
C ARG A 81 -2.17 13.02 20.96
N GLU A 82 -3.08 13.90 21.36
CA GLU A 82 -4.53 13.70 21.17
C GLU A 82 -4.89 13.41 19.71
N ASN A 83 -4.33 14.18 18.76
CA ASN A 83 -4.59 13.97 17.34
C ASN A 83 -4.01 12.65 16.83
N VAL A 84 -2.80 12.28 17.26
CA VAL A 84 -2.18 11.01 16.88
C VAL A 84 -3.02 9.83 17.36
N GLU A 85 -3.38 9.81 18.63
CA GLU A 85 -4.20 8.75 19.23
C GLU A 85 -5.57 8.66 18.55
N SER A 86 -6.24 9.80 18.38
CA SER A 86 -7.54 9.89 17.72
C SER A 86 -7.50 9.38 16.28
N LYS A 87 -6.50 9.80 15.48
CA LYS A 87 -6.40 9.41 14.07
C LYS A 87 -5.97 7.96 13.88
N ILE A 88 -5.15 7.39 14.75
CA ILE A 88 -4.84 5.95 14.71
C ILE A 88 -6.13 5.12 14.87
N ASN A 89 -7.02 5.54 15.78
CA ASN A 89 -8.28 4.86 16.06
C ASN A 89 -9.34 5.06 14.98
N GLU A 90 -9.48 6.29 14.48
CA GLU A 90 -10.45 6.66 13.43
C GLU A 90 -10.07 6.06 12.07
N VAL A 91 -8.84 6.33 11.62
CA VAL A 91 -8.41 6.01 10.26
C VAL A 91 -8.04 4.54 10.13
N LYS A 92 -7.49 3.95 11.21
CA LYS A 92 -6.92 2.59 11.24
C LYS A 92 -5.87 2.42 10.12
N PRO A 93 -4.80 3.23 10.14
CA PRO A 93 -3.75 3.14 9.13
C PRO A 93 -3.06 1.77 9.18
N THR A 94 -2.61 1.26 8.04
CA THR A 94 -1.75 0.06 7.98
C THR A 94 -0.27 0.41 8.09
N LEU A 95 0.07 1.66 7.74
CA LEU A 95 1.40 2.23 7.81
C LEU A 95 1.38 3.52 8.63
N ILE A 96 2.28 3.62 9.59
CA ILE A 96 2.59 4.85 10.31
C ILE A 96 4.03 5.23 9.94
N ILE A 97 4.21 6.47 9.46
CA ILE A 97 5.54 7.03 9.25
C ILE A 97 5.72 8.22 10.18
N HIS A 98 6.81 8.22 10.92
CA HIS A 98 7.19 9.30 11.83
C HIS A 98 8.49 9.94 11.36
N TYR A 99 8.54 11.27 11.40
CA TYR A 99 9.75 12.03 11.16
C TYR A 99 10.10 12.84 12.39
N ASP A 100 11.35 13.29 12.39
CA ASP A 100 11.89 14.29 13.30
C ASP A 100 12.45 13.72 14.60
N HIS A 101 12.35 14.42 15.73
CA HIS A 101 12.98 13.99 16.96
C HIS A 101 12.45 12.64 17.44
N GLY A 102 13.36 11.83 17.98
CA GLY A 102 13.05 10.62 18.73
C GLY A 102 13.87 10.58 20.02
N GLY A 103 13.50 9.66 20.89
CA GLY A 103 14.33 9.20 21.99
C GLY A 103 14.09 7.70 22.21
N THR A 104 14.87 7.11 23.11
CA THR A 104 14.82 5.66 23.38
C THR A 104 13.40 5.14 23.57
N PHE A 105 12.49 5.89 24.22
CA PHE A 105 11.10 5.47 24.46
C PHE A 105 10.06 6.47 23.96
N THR A 106 10.39 7.33 22.99
CA THR A 106 9.47 8.41 22.57
C THR A 106 9.64 8.79 21.10
N LEU A 107 8.52 8.90 20.39
CA LEU A 107 8.38 9.65 19.15
C LEU A 107 7.73 10.99 19.48
N TRP A 108 8.42 12.07 19.13
CA TRP A 108 7.98 13.42 19.50
C TRP A 108 6.95 13.95 18.52
N GLY A 109 5.87 14.47 19.07
CA GLY A 109 4.93 15.34 18.38
C GLY A 109 5.24 16.81 18.64
N GLN A 110 4.25 17.65 18.38
CA GLN A 110 4.35 19.08 18.66
C GLN A 110 2.99 19.69 19.01
N GLU A 111 3.00 20.53 20.03
CA GLU A 111 1.89 21.38 20.42
C GLU A 111 2.41 22.78 20.76
N SER A 112 1.72 23.84 20.32
CA SER A 112 2.08 25.22 20.63
C SER A 112 3.56 25.54 20.37
N ASN A 113 4.11 25.05 19.26
CA ASN A 113 5.52 25.21 18.86
C ASN A 113 6.56 24.57 19.80
N THR A 114 6.13 23.67 20.69
CA THR A 114 6.98 22.91 21.61
C THR A 114 6.85 21.42 21.30
N LEU A 115 7.94 20.66 21.46
CA LEU A 115 7.89 19.21 21.33
C LEU A 115 7.19 18.60 22.53
N GLU A 116 6.30 17.67 22.25
CA GLU A 116 5.54 16.93 23.25
C GLU A 116 5.51 15.45 22.85
N PRO A 117 5.54 14.48 23.78
CA PRO A 117 5.52 13.06 23.41
C PRO A 117 4.22 12.67 22.65
N ALA A 118 4.32 12.27 21.37
CA ALA A 118 3.18 11.80 20.59
C ALA A 118 2.92 10.31 20.81
N ILE A 119 3.98 9.49 20.70
CA ILE A 119 3.94 8.06 20.99
C ILE A 119 5.08 7.75 21.95
N ASP A 120 4.78 7.11 23.07
CA ASP A 120 5.75 6.69 24.07
C ASP A 120 5.34 5.37 24.72
N SER A 121 6.05 4.94 25.76
CA SER A 121 5.72 3.70 26.48
C SER A 121 4.29 3.64 27.01
N ALA A 122 3.62 4.76 27.27
CA ALA A 122 2.26 4.76 27.82
C ALA A 122 1.19 4.42 26.76
N ASN A 123 1.45 4.70 25.49
CA ASN A 123 0.48 4.50 24.41
C ASN A 123 1.04 3.68 23.21
N VAL A 124 2.23 3.10 23.33
CA VAL A 124 2.89 2.28 22.29
C VAL A 124 2.00 1.15 21.72
N GLY A 125 1.04 0.64 22.50
CA GLY A 125 0.05 -0.34 22.04
C GLY A 125 -0.80 0.13 20.85
N LEU A 126 -0.86 1.44 20.59
CA LEU A 126 -1.48 2.00 19.39
C LEU A 126 -0.82 1.54 18.08
N LEU A 127 0.45 1.11 18.14
CA LEU A 127 1.19 0.56 17.01
C LEU A 127 0.83 -0.89 16.69
N ALA A 128 0.00 -1.55 17.51
CA ALA A 128 -0.38 -2.95 17.30
C ALA A 128 -0.98 -3.20 15.91
N ASN A 129 -0.60 -4.30 15.26
CA ASN A 129 -1.03 -4.73 13.93
C ASN A 129 -0.72 -3.73 12.80
N ARG A 130 0.33 -2.91 12.97
CA ARG A 130 0.75 -1.90 11.99
C ARG A 130 2.24 -2.01 11.71
N ILE A 131 2.63 -1.58 10.51
CA ILE A 131 4.03 -1.31 10.18
C ILE A 131 4.31 0.13 10.59
N THR A 132 5.41 0.33 11.32
CA THR A 132 5.87 1.66 11.72
C THR A 132 7.26 1.89 11.13
N SER A 133 7.47 3.01 10.46
CA SER A 133 8.80 3.43 9.99
C SER A 133 9.11 4.82 10.50
N THR A 134 10.32 5.05 10.98
CA THR A 134 10.71 6.31 11.61
C THR A 134 12.03 6.82 11.07
N VAL A 135 12.11 8.12 10.82
CA VAL A 135 13.37 8.87 10.64
C VAL A 135 13.57 9.72 11.89
N SER A 136 13.90 9.02 12.99
CA SER A 136 13.95 9.60 14.33
C SER A 136 15.00 8.91 15.20
N CYS A 137 15.75 9.72 15.95
CA CYS A 137 16.85 9.27 16.80
C CYS A 137 16.41 8.25 17.84
N LYS A 138 17.17 7.16 18.00
CA LYS A 138 17.06 6.18 19.08
C LYS A 138 15.70 5.51 19.23
N SER A 139 14.80 5.68 18.28
CA SER A 139 13.44 5.14 18.37
C SER A 139 13.44 3.61 18.44
N ALA A 140 14.42 2.96 17.81
CA ALA A 140 14.54 1.51 17.78
C ALA A 140 15.40 0.93 18.90
N ASP A 141 16.03 1.76 19.73
CA ASP A 141 16.78 1.33 20.92
C ASP A 141 15.83 0.77 22.00
N GLY A 142 14.69 1.44 22.24
CA GLY A 142 13.72 1.04 23.27
C GLY A 142 12.27 0.94 22.78
N LEU A 143 11.76 1.95 22.09
CA LEU A 143 10.37 2.03 21.68
C LEU A 143 10.04 1.01 20.60
N GLY A 144 10.95 0.77 19.64
CA GLY A 144 10.81 -0.26 18.61
C GLY A 144 10.60 -1.66 19.21
N PRO A 145 11.53 -2.18 20.04
CA PRO A 145 11.35 -3.45 20.73
C PRO A 145 10.05 -3.50 21.56
N LEU A 146 9.76 -2.43 22.30
CA LEU A 146 8.54 -2.31 23.09
C LEU A 146 7.28 -2.37 22.22
N ALA A 147 7.29 -1.75 21.03
CA ALA A 147 6.20 -1.80 20.08
C ALA A 147 5.97 -3.20 19.54
N ILE A 148 7.03 -3.94 19.22
CA ILE A 148 6.93 -5.35 18.81
C ILE A 148 6.33 -6.20 19.92
N THR A 149 6.78 -6.04 21.17
CA THR A 149 6.18 -6.73 22.34
C THR A 149 4.69 -6.39 22.52
N ASN A 150 4.28 -5.17 22.16
CA ASN A 150 2.89 -4.71 22.18
C ASN A 150 2.12 -5.02 20.89
N GLY A 151 2.64 -5.89 20.03
CA GLY A 151 1.93 -6.44 18.87
C GLY A 151 2.05 -5.61 17.60
N ALA A 152 2.97 -4.66 17.50
CA ALA A 152 3.30 -4.04 16.21
C ALA A 152 3.78 -5.12 15.23
N THR A 153 3.38 -4.99 13.97
CA THR A 153 3.70 -5.99 12.94
C THR A 153 5.19 -5.94 12.58
N SER A 154 5.70 -4.73 12.41
CA SER A 154 7.09 -4.47 12.06
C SER A 154 7.48 -3.03 12.42
N TYR A 155 8.77 -2.81 12.65
CA TYR A 155 9.32 -1.51 13.01
C TYR A 155 10.63 -1.25 12.25
N LEU A 156 10.72 -0.13 11.54
CA LEU A 156 11.95 0.41 10.98
C LEU A 156 12.31 1.71 11.70
N GLY A 157 13.54 1.84 12.16
CA GLY A 157 13.99 3.04 12.88
C GLY A 157 15.48 2.99 13.16
N TYR A 158 15.94 3.89 14.03
CA TYR A 158 17.36 4.03 14.36
C TYR A 158 17.59 3.69 15.82
N ASP A 159 18.59 2.85 16.13
CA ASP A 159 18.98 2.52 17.51
C ASP A 159 19.99 3.54 18.09
N GLU A 160 20.53 4.43 17.26
CA GLU A 160 21.31 5.59 17.68
C GLU A 160 20.72 6.91 17.12
N ASN A 161 21.44 8.01 17.33
CA ASN A 161 21.06 9.30 16.75
C ASN A 161 21.14 9.23 15.22
N HIS A 162 20.05 9.56 14.53
CA HIS A 162 20.08 9.86 13.10
C HIS A 162 20.52 11.31 12.90
N VAL A 163 21.46 11.55 11.99
CA VAL A 163 22.05 12.88 11.78
C VAL A 163 22.00 13.29 10.31
N PHE A 164 22.45 14.51 10.02
CA PHE A 164 22.89 14.88 8.67
C PHE A 164 23.93 15.99 8.74
N VAL A 165 24.68 16.14 7.66
CA VAL A 165 25.62 17.25 7.50
C VAL A 165 24.94 18.40 6.77
N ILE A 166 24.97 19.59 7.36
CA ILE A 166 24.45 20.82 6.75
C ILE A 166 25.15 21.03 5.39
N GLY A 167 24.37 21.32 4.35
CA GLY A 167 24.83 21.37 2.96
C GLY A 167 24.60 20.07 2.18
N TYR A 168 24.40 18.95 2.88
CA TYR A 168 24.08 17.64 2.30
C TYR A 168 22.66 17.17 2.63
N GLN A 169 21.81 18.03 3.21
CA GLN A 169 20.47 17.65 3.70
C GLN A 169 19.64 16.90 2.65
N ASP A 170 19.66 17.30 1.38
CA ASP A 170 18.86 16.65 0.34
C ASP A 170 19.34 15.22 0.04
N ARG A 171 20.65 15.00 0.12
CA ARG A 171 21.27 13.69 -0.14
C ARG A 171 21.00 12.73 1.02
N PHE A 172 21.17 13.19 2.26
CA PHE A 172 20.80 12.43 3.45
C PHE A 172 19.30 12.13 3.46
N GLY A 173 18.46 13.11 3.16
CA GLY A 173 17.01 12.93 3.05
C GLY A 173 16.61 11.91 1.98
N GLY A 174 17.30 11.89 0.84
CA GLY A 174 17.12 10.88 -0.20
C GLY A 174 17.39 9.47 0.31
N ALA A 175 18.49 9.25 1.02
CA ALA A 175 18.84 7.96 1.62
C ALA A 175 17.85 7.56 2.73
N ALA A 176 17.57 8.47 3.67
CA ALA A 176 16.63 8.25 4.78
C ALA A 176 15.20 7.91 4.29
N ASN A 177 14.79 8.46 3.15
CA ASN A 177 13.46 8.21 2.58
C ASN A 177 13.36 6.92 1.77
N ALA A 178 14.47 6.27 1.40
CA ALA A 178 14.45 5.13 0.48
C ALA A 178 13.59 3.97 1.00
N ALA A 179 13.72 3.64 2.30
CA ALA A 179 12.88 2.62 2.93
C ALA A 179 11.39 3.02 2.96
N ASN A 180 11.10 4.28 3.26
CA ASN A 180 9.72 4.79 3.24
C ASN A 180 9.10 4.72 1.84
N TYR A 181 9.85 5.07 0.79
CA TYR A 181 9.38 4.95 -0.59
C TYR A 181 9.10 3.49 -0.97
N ALA A 182 9.97 2.57 -0.60
CA ALA A 182 9.76 1.14 -0.81
C ALA A 182 8.48 0.63 -0.11
N LEU A 183 8.23 1.02 1.13
CA LEU A 183 6.99 0.68 1.85
C LEU A 183 5.74 1.22 1.13
N LEU A 184 5.80 2.46 0.62
CA LEU A 184 4.70 3.07 -0.14
C LEU A 184 4.44 2.38 -1.49
N GLU A 185 5.48 1.80 -2.08
CA GLU A 185 5.43 0.97 -3.30
C GLU A 185 4.93 -0.45 -3.05
N CYS A 186 4.48 -0.76 -1.82
CA CYS A 186 3.99 -2.07 -1.42
C CYS A 186 5.06 -3.17 -1.38
N LYS A 187 6.35 -2.80 -1.32
CA LYS A 187 7.43 -3.77 -1.06
C LYS A 187 7.29 -4.34 0.35
N THR A 188 7.89 -5.51 0.57
CA THR A 188 7.98 -6.08 1.92
C THR A 188 8.83 -5.18 2.82
N VAL A 189 8.71 -5.34 4.14
CA VAL A 189 9.57 -4.62 5.10
C VAL A 189 11.04 -4.98 4.85
N GLU A 190 11.36 -6.23 4.53
CA GLU A 190 12.72 -6.65 4.20
C GLU A 190 13.27 -5.91 2.97
N GLU A 191 12.49 -5.86 1.88
CA GLU A 191 12.87 -5.12 0.66
C GLU A 191 13.00 -3.61 0.93
N ALA A 192 12.16 -3.06 1.81
CA ALA A 192 12.24 -1.66 2.20
C ALA A 192 13.47 -1.36 3.06
N TYR A 193 13.79 -2.24 4.02
CA TYR A 193 15.01 -2.14 4.80
C TYR A 193 16.24 -2.18 3.90
N GLN A 194 16.30 -3.14 2.98
CA GLN A 194 17.40 -3.26 2.02
C GLN A 194 17.51 -2.02 1.13
N ALA A 195 16.39 -1.45 0.66
CA ALA A 195 16.41 -0.21 -0.12
C ALA A 195 17.02 0.97 0.67
N GLY A 196 16.78 1.03 1.99
CA GLY A 196 17.46 1.98 2.88
C GLY A 196 18.96 1.73 2.96
N ILE A 197 19.38 0.50 3.24
CA ILE A 197 20.80 0.11 3.34
C ILE A 197 21.56 0.39 2.04
N ASP A 198 20.96 0.07 0.90
CA ASP A 198 21.54 0.31 -0.42
C ASP A 198 21.71 1.82 -0.67
N ALA A 199 20.67 2.62 -0.40
CA ALA A 199 20.72 4.07 -0.62
C ALA A 199 21.78 4.77 0.26
N TYR A 200 21.91 4.39 1.53
CA TYR A 200 22.98 4.88 2.39
C TYR A 200 24.36 4.42 1.90
N THR A 201 24.49 3.16 1.45
CA THR A 201 25.76 2.63 0.94
C THR A 201 26.21 3.35 -0.33
N ASP A 202 25.30 3.60 -1.25
CA ASP A 202 25.56 4.35 -2.48
C ASP A 202 25.99 5.78 -2.16
N LEU A 203 25.28 6.45 -1.22
CA LEU A 203 25.62 7.78 -0.77
C LEU A 203 27.01 7.82 -0.11
N TYR A 204 27.33 6.84 0.74
CA TYR A 204 28.64 6.71 1.38
C TYR A 204 29.75 6.59 0.34
N ASN A 205 29.58 5.69 -0.64
CA ASN A 205 30.56 5.46 -1.69
C ASN A 205 30.79 6.71 -2.55
N ASP A 206 29.72 7.45 -2.89
CA ASP A 206 29.85 8.70 -3.65
C ASP A 206 30.60 9.77 -2.85
N LEU A 207 30.30 9.93 -1.55
CA LEU A 207 31.00 10.90 -0.70
C LEU A 207 32.49 10.54 -0.54
N ILE A 208 32.83 9.26 -0.34
CA ILE A 208 34.22 8.78 -0.32
C ILE A 208 34.92 9.08 -1.66
N ALA A 209 34.26 8.79 -2.79
CA ALA A 209 34.83 9.05 -4.12
C ALA A 209 35.06 10.55 -4.38
N SER A 210 34.23 11.42 -3.80
CA SER A 210 34.39 12.88 -3.87
C SER A 210 35.43 13.45 -2.88
N GLY A 211 35.93 12.63 -1.95
CA GLY A 211 36.88 13.04 -0.92
C GLY A 211 36.25 13.64 0.35
N ASP A 212 34.92 13.68 0.47
CA ASP A 212 34.22 14.16 1.68
C ASP A 212 34.06 13.03 2.71
N VAL A 213 35.17 12.68 3.34
CA VAL A 213 35.23 11.62 4.36
C VAL A 213 34.40 11.98 5.60
N PHE A 214 34.25 13.28 5.91
CA PHE A 214 33.48 13.71 7.08
C PHE A 214 31.98 13.41 6.90
N ALA A 215 31.40 13.82 5.77
CA ALA A 215 30.01 13.51 5.48
C ALA A 215 29.79 12.00 5.30
N ALA A 216 30.74 11.30 4.64
CA ALA A 216 30.66 9.86 4.47
C ALA A 216 30.55 9.10 5.80
N ASN A 217 31.35 9.46 6.81
CA ASN A 217 31.30 8.80 8.12
C ASN A 217 29.94 8.95 8.81
N TRP A 218 29.25 10.09 8.64
CA TRP A 218 27.90 10.27 9.19
C TRP A 218 26.85 9.46 8.45
N VAL A 219 26.96 9.35 7.12
CA VAL A 219 26.10 8.45 6.32
C VAL A 219 26.29 6.99 6.73
N LEU A 220 27.55 6.59 6.96
CA LEU A 220 27.90 5.25 7.44
C LEU A 220 27.30 4.99 8.83
N HIS A 221 27.39 5.97 9.73
CA HIS A 221 26.77 5.92 11.06
C HIS A 221 25.25 5.73 10.96
N ASP A 222 24.55 6.56 10.19
CA ASP A 222 23.09 6.45 10.02
C ASP A 222 22.68 5.10 9.43
N ARG A 223 23.44 4.58 8.47
CA ARG A 223 23.23 3.23 7.90
C ARG A 223 23.33 2.14 8.95
N ASP A 224 24.42 2.16 9.72
CA ASP A 224 24.76 1.07 10.64
C ASP A 224 23.83 1.04 11.87
N CYS A 225 23.22 2.19 12.21
CA CYS A 225 22.19 2.26 13.25
C CYS A 225 20.75 2.15 12.72
N PHE A 226 20.53 2.05 11.41
CA PHE A 226 19.21 1.77 10.85
C PHE A 226 18.88 0.29 11.04
N VAL A 227 17.78 -0.02 11.72
CA VAL A 227 17.43 -1.38 12.11
C VAL A 227 15.99 -1.74 11.72
N MET A 228 15.79 -3.05 11.51
CA MET A 228 14.50 -3.67 11.24
C MET A 228 14.14 -4.65 12.35
N LEU A 229 12.94 -4.53 12.90
CA LEU A 229 12.41 -5.38 13.96
C LEU A 229 11.04 -5.97 13.56
N GLY A 230 10.73 -7.17 14.07
CA GLY A 230 9.43 -7.82 13.85
C GLY A 230 9.34 -8.62 12.55
N SER A 231 8.15 -8.67 11.95
CA SER A 231 7.93 -9.42 10.70
C SER A 231 8.58 -8.70 9.52
N ASN A 232 9.31 -9.44 8.67
CA ASN A 232 10.05 -8.90 7.53
C ASN A 232 9.35 -9.15 6.19
N ASN A 233 8.70 -10.29 6.00
CA ASN A 233 7.98 -10.66 4.77
C ASN A 233 6.51 -10.22 4.76
N VAL A 234 6.25 -8.98 5.18
CA VAL A 234 4.93 -8.33 5.21
C VAL A 234 5.02 -6.99 4.50
N ASN A 235 3.94 -6.53 3.89
CA ASN A 235 3.88 -5.19 3.29
C ASN A 235 2.69 -4.41 3.81
N ALA A 236 2.73 -3.08 3.67
CA ALA A 236 1.70 -2.19 4.19
C ALA A 236 0.45 -2.11 3.30
N CYS A 237 0.50 -2.70 2.11
CA CYS A 237 -0.59 -2.69 1.16
C CYS A 237 -1.55 -3.84 1.41
N PRO A 238 -2.86 -3.63 1.20
CA PRO A 238 -3.79 -4.73 1.19
C PRO A 238 -3.44 -5.69 0.04
N PRO A 239 -3.66 -6.99 0.20
CA PRO A 239 -3.39 -7.96 -0.84
C PRO A 239 -4.11 -7.55 -2.13
N THR A 240 -3.33 -7.39 -3.20
CA THR A 240 -3.86 -7.06 -4.51
C THR A 240 -4.62 -8.27 -5.04
N LEU A 241 -5.90 -8.09 -5.36
CA LEU A 241 -6.64 -9.08 -6.14
C LEU A 241 -6.06 -9.09 -7.56
N VAL A 242 -5.27 -10.10 -7.90
CA VAL A 242 -4.79 -10.29 -9.26
C VAL A 242 -5.83 -11.10 -10.04
N LEU A 243 -6.48 -10.45 -11.00
CA LEU A 243 -7.32 -11.14 -11.99
C LEU A 243 -6.41 -11.67 -13.09
N HIS A 244 -6.21 -12.99 -13.14
CA HIS A 244 -5.50 -13.63 -14.24
C HIS A 244 -6.49 -13.99 -15.35
N CYS A 245 -6.49 -13.23 -16.45
CA CYS A 245 -7.18 -13.65 -17.66
C CYS A 245 -6.30 -14.67 -18.41
N ARG A 246 -6.79 -15.90 -18.59
CA ARG A 246 -6.17 -16.89 -19.49
C ARG A 246 -6.84 -16.82 -20.85
N SER A 247 -6.08 -16.47 -21.90
CA SER A 247 -6.53 -16.64 -23.28
C SER A 247 -6.30 -18.10 -23.71
N GLY A 248 -7.37 -18.86 -23.91
CA GLY A 248 -7.27 -20.25 -24.35
C GLY A 248 -8.59 -20.92 -24.72
N LEU A 249 -9.68 -20.17 -24.86
CA LEU A 249 -10.98 -20.71 -25.27
C LEU A 249 -11.41 -20.09 -26.60
N PRO A 250 -12.18 -20.83 -27.43
CA PRO A 250 -12.63 -20.39 -28.74
C PRO A 250 -13.35 -19.04 -28.64
N ASP A 251 -13.28 -18.26 -29.73
CA ASP A 251 -13.60 -16.81 -29.90
C ASP A 251 -14.94 -16.28 -29.35
N SER A 252 -15.75 -17.12 -28.69
CA SER A 252 -17.04 -16.77 -28.08
C SER A 252 -17.06 -16.85 -26.55
N MET A 253 -15.96 -17.21 -25.86
CA MET A 253 -15.95 -17.40 -24.40
C MET A 253 -14.83 -16.64 -23.70
N ILE A 254 -15.17 -15.52 -23.04
CA ILE A 254 -14.30 -14.89 -22.04
C ILE A 254 -14.56 -15.58 -20.70
N VAL A 255 -13.66 -16.45 -20.27
CA VAL A 255 -13.69 -17.02 -18.91
C VAL A 255 -12.79 -16.17 -18.01
N LEU A 256 -13.40 -15.50 -17.05
CA LEU A 256 -12.72 -14.83 -15.95
C LEU A 256 -12.44 -15.85 -14.84
N GLU A 257 -11.32 -16.56 -14.91
CA GLU A 257 -10.85 -17.35 -13.78
C GLU A 257 -10.23 -16.43 -12.72
N CYS A 258 -11.01 -16.10 -11.70
CA CYS A 258 -10.52 -15.34 -10.56
C CYS A 258 -9.71 -16.27 -9.64
N LYS A 259 -8.41 -16.45 -9.91
CA LYS A 259 -7.49 -17.08 -8.94
C LYS A 259 -7.21 -16.10 -7.80
N LEU A 260 -8.08 -16.11 -6.81
CA LEU A 260 -7.76 -15.58 -5.49
C LEU A 260 -6.59 -16.39 -4.93
N GLY A 261 -5.43 -15.76 -4.77
CA GLY A 261 -4.23 -16.36 -4.18
C GLY A 261 -4.35 -16.61 -2.68
N LEU A 262 -5.42 -17.32 -2.26
CA LEU A 262 -5.59 -17.78 -0.91
C LEU A 262 -5.04 -19.20 -0.79
N PRO A 263 -4.13 -19.50 0.15
CA PRO A 263 -3.77 -20.88 0.45
C PRO A 263 -5.01 -21.61 0.97
N ASN A 264 -5.47 -22.61 0.21
CA ASN A 264 -6.47 -23.62 0.60
C ASN A 264 -7.89 -23.16 0.96
N SER A 265 -8.35 -21.98 0.55
CA SER A 265 -9.79 -21.65 0.63
C SER A 265 -10.41 -21.60 -0.75
N VAL A 266 -11.10 -22.67 -1.11
CA VAL A 266 -12.17 -22.63 -2.11
C VAL A 266 -13.23 -21.71 -1.54
N ILE A 267 -13.28 -20.47 -1.99
CA ILE A 267 -14.43 -19.61 -1.72
C ILE A 267 -15.56 -20.16 -2.60
N ASP A 268 -16.50 -20.82 -1.96
CA ASP A 268 -17.83 -21.11 -2.49
C ASP A 268 -18.54 -19.77 -2.76
N VAL A 269 -18.23 -19.13 -3.89
CA VAL A 269 -19.03 -18.04 -4.47
C VAL A 269 -20.29 -18.66 -5.10
N CYS A 270 -21.06 -19.42 -4.30
CA CYS A 270 -22.30 -20.07 -4.70
C CYS A 270 -23.25 -20.25 -3.50
N ARG A 271 -23.37 -19.27 -2.59
CA ARG A 271 -24.48 -19.20 -1.63
C ARG A 271 -25.23 -17.87 -1.70
N SER A 272 -25.87 -17.65 -2.85
CA SER A 272 -27.06 -16.81 -2.93
C SER A 272 -28.06 -17.43 -3.93
N GLY A 273 -28.72 -18.50 -3.51
CA GLY A 273 -30.01 -18.92 -4.07
C GLY A 273 -30.05 -19.47 -5.50
N LEU A 274 -28.96 -20.04 -6.03
CA LEU A 274 -29.02 -20.79 -7.29
C LEU A 274 -29.44 -22.25 -7.04
N PRO A 275 -30.25 -22.86 -7.91
CA PRO A 275 -30.64 -24.26 -7.77
C PRO A 275 -29.44 -25.17 -8.01
N VAL A 276 -29.38 -26.25 -7.22
CA VAL A 276 -28.38 -27.33 -7.29
C VAL A 276 -28.29 -27.84 -8.73
N PHE A 277 -27.15 -27.65 -9.38
CA PHE A 277 -26.80 -28.42 -10.57
C PHE A 277 -25.99 -29.63 -10.12
N SER A 278 -26.48 -30.82 -10.41
CA SER A 278 -25.73 -32.05 -10.27
C SER A 278 -24.55 -32.03 -11.23
N CYS A 279 -23.33 -32.12 -10.71
CA CYS A 279 -22.17 -32.45 -11.53
C CYS A 279 -22.29 -33.90 -12.00
N ALA A 280 -22.67 -34.12 -13.26
CA ALA A 280 -22.56 -35.43 -13.89
C ALA A 280 -21.12 -35.57 -14.42
N ALA A 281 -20.34 -36.44 -13.78
CA ALA A 281 -19.05 -36.86 -14.32
C ALA A 281 -19.29 -37.79 -15.53
N GLY A 282 -19.04 -37.29 -16.73
CA GLY A 282 -18.95 -38.11 -17.94
C GLY A 282 -17.58 -38.80 -18.04
N PRO A 283 -17.47 -40.00 -18.63
CA PRO A 283 -16.24 -40.77 -18.65
C PRO A 283 -15.38 -40.32 -19.83
N TYR A 284 -14.49 -39.36 -19.63
CA TYR A 284 -13.33 -39.19 -20.51
C TYR A 284 -12.08 -39.05 -19.66
N MET A 285 -11.23 -40.07 -19.76
CA MET A 285 -9.87 -40.07 -19.26
C MET A 285 -9.06 -38.96 -19.96
N PHE A 286 -8.48 -38.04 -19.17
CA PHE A 286 -7.17 -37.46 -19.45
C PHE A 286 -6.49 -37.05 -18.14
N ASP A 287 -5.24 -37.45 -18.02
CA ASP A 287 -4.31 -37.17 -16.94
C ASP A 287 -3.92 -35.67 -16.89
N LYS A 288 -3.78 -35.16 -15.67
CA LYS A 288 -3.08 -33.91 -15.27
C LYS A 288 -3.63 -32.58 -15.84
N CYS A 289 -4.71 -32.08 -15.25
CA CYS A 289 -4.87 -30.69 -14.78
C CYS A 289 -6.25 -30.56 -14.09
N GLY A 290 -6.29 -30.05 -12.87
CA GLY A 290 -7.53 -29.86 -12.12
C GLY A 290 -8.43 -28.81 -12.79
N ALA A 291 -9.51 -29.26 -13.42
CA ALA A 291 -10.58 -28.41 -13.91
C ALA A 291 -11.38 -27.84 -12.72
N GLY A 292 -11.28 -26.54 -12.49
CA GLY A 292 -12.20 -25.82 -11.62
C GLY A 292 -13.57 -25.63 -12.28
N PRO A 293 -14.62 -25.33 -11.51
CA PRO A 293 -15.96 -25.12 -12.05
C PRO A 293 -16.01 -23.91 -12.99
N MET A 294 -16.61 -24.08 -14.17
CA MET A 294 -16.94 -22.99 -15.09
C MET A 294 -18.16 -22.22 -14.58
N ILE A 295 -18.08 -20.89 -14.59
CA ILE A 295 -19.22 -20.02 -14.29
C ILE A 295 -19.82 -19.54 -15.61
N GLU A 296 -21.03 -20.02 -15.93
CA GLU A 296 -21.83 -19.54 -17.06
C GLU A 296 -22.76 -18.41 -16.58
N ILE A 297 -22.59 -17.19 -17.11
CA ILE A 297 -23.51 -16.08 -16.81
C ILE A 297 -24.70 -16.15 -17.77
N ILE A 298 -25.81 -16.73 -17.32
CA ILE A 298 -27.07 -16.80 -18.07
C ILE A 298 -27.92 -15.55 -17.72
N PRO A 299 -28.18 -14.63 -18.68
CA PRO A 299 -28.83 -13.33 -18.41
C PRO A 299 -30.20 -13.41 -17.70
N ASN A 300 -30.91 -14.52 -17.88
CA ASN A 300 -32.26 -14.70 -17.34
C ASN A 300 -32.32 -15.11 -15.85
N LYS A 301 -31.17 -15.35 -15.20
CA LYS A 301 -31.09 -15.82 -13.79
C LYS A 301 -30.49 -14.82 -12.81
N ILE A 302 -30.34 -13.56 -13.21
CA ILE A 302 -29.77 -12.51 -12.37
C ILE A 302 -30.75 -12.15 -11.23
N PRO A 303 -30.32 -12.09 -9.96
CA PRO A 303 -31.19 -11.70 -8.84
C PRO A 303 -31.85 -10.33 -9.07
N GLN A 304 -33.11 -10.17 -8.64
CA GLN A 304 -33.92 -8.95 -8.83
C GLN A 304 -33.19 -7.65 -8.46
N GLN A 305 -32.40 -7.66 -7.38
CA GLN A 305 -31.62 -6.51 -6.92
C GLN A 305 -30.55 -6.02 -7.92
N PHE A 306 -30.08 -6.90 -8.81
CA PHE A 306 -29.11 -6.58 -9.85
C PHE A 306 -29.76 -6.38 -11.23
N LYS A 307 -31.03 -6.80 -11.42
CA LYS A 307 -31.74 -6.61 -12.69
C LYS A 307 -31.94 -5.14 -13.03
N LYS A 308 -32.28 -4.28 -12.05
CA LYS A 308 -32.58 -2.85 -12.31
C LYS A 308 -31.32 -2.05 -12.70
N PRO A 309 -30.19 -2.15 -11.97
CA PRO A 309 -28.94 -1.50 -12.39
C PRO A 309 -28.45 -2.01 -13.76
N LEU A 310 -28.55 -3.32 -14.02
CA LEU A 310 -28.11 -3.91 -15.28
C LEU A 310 -29.01 -3.55 -16.46
N THR A 311 -30.33 -3.55 -16.26
CA THR A 311 -31.30 -3.13 -17.30
C THR A 311 -31.15 -1.64 -17.62
N GLN A 312 -30.88 -0.80 -16.63
CA GLN A 312 -30.59 0.63 -16.84
C GLN A 312 -29.28 0.83 -17.63
N LEU A 313 -28.25 0.03 -17.35
CA LEU A 313 -27.00 0.03 -18.11
C LEU A 313 -27.24 -0.38 -19.57
N LEU A 314 -27.96 -1.49 -19.78
CA LEU A 314 -28.28 -2.01 -21.11
C LEU A 314 -29.20 -1.08 -21.92
N ASN A 315 -30.12 -0.38 -21.26
CA ASN A 315 -31.01 0.59 -21.94
C ASN A 315 -30.27 1.88 -22.32
N ARG A 316 -29.29 2.34 -21.52
CA ARG A 316 -28.44 3.48 -21.90
C ARG A 316 -27.58 3.17 -23.11
N MET A 317 -27.01 1.97 -23.17
CA MET A 317 -26.27 1.48 -24.34
C MET A 317 -27.13 1.34 -25.60
N LYS A 318 -28.47 1.29 -25.48
CA LYS A 318 -29.40 1.23 -26.61
C LYS A 318 -29.87 2.60 -27.09
N MET A 319 -29.76 3.64 -26.27
CA MET A 319 -30.20 5.01 -26.61
C MET A 319 -29.07 5.88 -27.18
N GLU A 320 -27.84 5.38 -27.21
CA GLU A 320 -26.68 6.01 -27.86
C GLU A 320 -26.40 5.43 -29.27
N LYS A 321 -27.43 4.85 -29.89
CA LYS A 321 -27.50 4.54 -31.33
C LYS A 321 -28.30 5.62 -32.04
#